data_AF-I0QVP1-F1
#
_entry.id   AF-I0QVP1-F1
#
_cell.length_a   1.000
_cell.length_b   1.000
_cell.length_c   1.000
_cell.angle_alpha   90.00
_cell.angle_beta   90.00
_cell.angle_gamma   90.00
#
_symmetry.space_group_name_H-M   'P 1'
#
loop_
_entity.id
_entity.type
_entity.pdbx_description
1 polymer ?
#
loop_
_entity_poly.entity_id
_entity_poly.type
_entity_poly.pdbx_seq_one_letter_code
_entity_poly.pdbx_strand_id
1 'polypeptide(L)'
;MEDGDADKTQKTIFWERTSGSHPGRIAGATQRQYKLTANDIGEEIRFAITATNSDGVTGGNSSAETVGPILGIPVAADLKISGKPVVGELLTASFSLQDGDDAKTRKTIKWTSKRGVVASDTRYYTPLSTDVGGNISFEVTPISAENLIGALRKSNPIGPVKGIEILRPKVSNLGATIQKCGYGSRGYTANYDYDAQGGSEEQGTVIMWTGSAPTAYGRNVCVNILKYNGFNTLTITPKNKEGIVGDVVKKKL
;
A
#
# COMPACT_ATOMS: atom_id res chain seq x y z
N MET A 1 -60.14 -46.09 20.66
CA MET A 1 -58.99 -46.10 21.58
C MET A 1 -58.55 -44.66 21.70
N GLU A 2 -59.17 -44.00 22.65
CA GLU A 2 -59.08 -42.58 22.95
C GLU A 2 -58.65 -42.55 24.42
N ASP A 3 -57.36 -42.29 24.64
CA ASP A 3 -56.84 -41.61 25.83
C ASP A 3 -55.33 -41.37 25.60
N GLY A 4 -55.04 -40.34 24.80
CA GLY A 4 -53.66 -39.89 24.62
C GLY A 4 -53.29 -39.04 25.83
N ASP A 5 -52.54 -39.62 26.76
CA ASP A 5 -52.00 -39.00 27.98
C ASP A 5 -50.97 -37.90 27.61
N ALA A 6 -51.48 -36.80 27.04
CA ALA A 6 -50.69 -35.67 26.55
C ALA A 6 -49.90 -34.99 27.68
N ASP A 7 -50.39 -35.11 28.92
CA ASP A 7 -49.79 -34.53 30.12
C ASP A 7 -48.64 -35.38 30.70
N LYS A 8 -48.48 -36.65 30.31
CA LYS A 8 -47.36 -37.53 30.73
C LYS A 8 -46.35 -37.86 29.64
N THR A 9 -46.43 -37.19 28.49
CA THR A 9 -45.50 -37.43 27.39
C THR A 9 -44.17 -36.69 27.59
N GLN A 10 -43.07 -37.43 27.74
CA GLN A 10 -41.73 -36.86 27.76
C GLN A 10 -41.30 -36.48 26.32
N LYS A 11 -40.75 -35.27 26.13
CA LYS A 11 -40.26 -34.79 24.83
C LYS A 11 -38.75 -34.66 24.85
N THR A 12 -38.07 -35.38 23.96
CA THR A 12 -36.65 -35.20 23.70
C THR A 12 -36.48 -34.21 22.55
N ILE A 13 -35.87 -33.07 22.84
CA ILE A 13 -35.54 -32.04 21.84
C ILE A 13 -34.13 -32.28 21.31
N PHE A 14 -33.93 -32.08 20.01
CA PHE A 14 -32.61 -31.96 19.44
C PHE A 14 -32.56 -31.10 18.19
N TRP A 15 -31.37 -30.61 17.89
CA TRP A 15 -31.03 -30.00 16.62
C TRP A 15 -30.14 -30.94 15.82
N GLU A 16 -30.24 -30.90 14.49
CA GLU A 16 -29.39 -31.69 13.60
C GLU A 16 -29.04 -30.91 12.33
N ARG A 17 -27.88 -31.26 11.76
CA ARG A 17 -27.46 -30.84 10.42
C ARG A 17 -28.00 -31.84 9.40
N THR A 18 -28.66 -31.35 8.36
CA THR A 18 -29.31 -32.21 7.35
C THR A 18 -28.53 -32.33 6.06
N SER A 19 -27.54 -31.48 5.85
CA SER A 19 -26.69 -31.44 4.67
C SER A 19 -25.24 -31.17 5.09
N GLY A 20 -24.35 -30.93 4.13
CA GLY A 20 -23.00 -30.45 4.39
C GLY A 20 -21.99 -31.52 4.79
N SER A 21 -20.93 -31.06 5.44
CA SER A 21 -19.76 -31.84 5.84
C SER A 21 -19.91 -32.54 7.19
N HIS A 22 -20.90 -32.14 8.00
CA HIS A 22 -21.12 -32.67 9.35
C HIS A 22 -22.58 -33.10 9.60
N PRO A 23 -23.22 -33.89 8.72
CA PRO A 23 -24.62 -34.25 8.89
C PRO A 23 -24.86 -35.06 10.18
N GLY A 24 -26.02 -34.87 10.79
CA GLY A 24 -26.47 -35.59 11.97
C GLY A 24 -26.73 -34.70 13.18
N ARG A 25 -27.08 -35.35 14.30
CA ARG A 25 -27.49 -34.69 15.55
C ARG A 25 -26.36 -33.83 16.12
N ILE A 26 -26.68 -32.59 16.46
CA ILE A 26 -25.76 -31.66 17.12
C ILE A 26 -25.72 -32.00 18.60
N ALA A 27 -24.59 -32.53 19.06
CA ALA A 27 -24.41 -32.96 20.45
C ALA A 27 -24.69 -31.81 21.44
N GLY A 28 -25.50 -32.08 22.46
CA GLY A 28 -25.86 -31.11 23.50
C GLY A 28 -26.89 -30.04 23.09
N ALA A 29 -27.27 -29.96 21.81
CA ALA A 29 -28.29 -29.02 21.34
C ALA A 29 -29.70 -29.54 21.65
N THR A 30 -30.08 -29.57 22.93
CA THR A 30 -31.37 -30.08 23.43
C THR A 30 -32.32 -28.97 23.90
N GLN A 31 -31.93 -27.71 23.69
CA GLN A 31 -32.73 -26.55 24.05
C GLN A 31 -33.65 -26.14 22.89
N ARG A 32 -34.74 -25.45 23.22
CA ARG A 32 -35.66 -24.88 22.21
C ARG A 32 -35.00 -23.84 21.30
N GLN A 33 -33.91 -23.24 21.77
CA GLN A 33 -33.08 -22.32 21.01
C GLN A 33 -31.71 -22.95 20.77
N TYR A 34 -31.21 -22.81 19.56
CA TYR A 34 -29.85 -23.20 19.21
C TYR A 34 -29.09 -21.99 18.70
N LYS A 35 -27.93 -21.74 19.30
CA LYS A 35 -27.01 -20.70 18.85
C LYS A 35 -26.06 -21.32 17.83
N LEU A 36 -26.09 -20.79 16.62
CA LEU A 36 -25.21 -21.19 15.54
C LEU A 36 -23.73 -21.07 15.93
N THR A 37 -22.93 -22.00 15.41
CA THR A 37 -21.49 -22.11 15.62
C THR A 37 -20.77 -22.09 14.27
N ALA A 38 -19.44 -21.96 14.28
CA ALA A 38 -18.65 -22.01 13.04
C ALA A 38 -18.80 -23.35 12.30
N ASN A 39 -19.06 -24.45 13.02
CA ASN A 39 -19.28 -25.78 12.43
C ASN A 39 -20.62 -25.91 11.69
N ASP A 40 -21.49 -24.91 11.81
CA ASP A 40 -22.77 -24.87 11.11
C ASP A 40 -22.69 -24.15 9.77
N ILE A 41 -21.61 -23.42 9.50
CA ILE A 41 -21.43 -22.67 8.25
C ILE A 41 -21.44 -23.65 7.07
N GLY A 42 -22.29 -23.37 6.07
CA GLY A 42 -22.51 -24.22 4.90
C GLY A 42 -23.48 -25.39 5.12
N GLU A 43 -23.90 -25.63 6.37
CA GLU A 43 -24.83 -26.71 6.71
C GLU A 43 -26.28 -26.19 6.71
N GLU A 44 -27.23 -27.07 6.43
CA GLU A 44 -28.65 -26.84 6.74
C GLU A 44 -28.98 -27.41 8.11
N ILE A 45 -29.78 -26.69 8.90
CA ILE A 45 -30.14 -27.09 10.26
C ILE A 45 -31.65 -27.26 10.36
N ARG A 46 -32.08 -28.28 11.12
CA ARG A 46 -33.47 -28.37 11.56
C ARG A 46 -33.60 -28.71 13.04
N PHE A 47 -34.73 -28.30 13.59
CA PHE A 47 -35.21 -28.69 14.91
C PHE A 47 -36.03 -29.98 14.80
N ALA A 48 -35.83 -30.92 15.71
CA ALA A 48 -36.60 -32.15 15.77
C ALA A 48 -36.91 -32.56 17.21
N ILE A 49 -38.01 -33.29 17.37
CA ILE A 49 -38.46 -33.84 18.64
C ILE A 49 -38.80 -35.31 18.51
N THR A 50 -38.60 -36.04 19.61
CA THR A 50 -39.11 -37.39 19.79
C THR A 50 -39.99 -37.42 21.04
N ALA A 51 -41.19 -37.99 20.94
CA ALA A 51 -42.11 -38.13 22.05
C ALA A 51 -42.03 -39.55 22.64
N THR A 52 -42.05 -39.66 23.96
CA THR A 52 -42.11 -40.93 24.70
C THR A 52 -43.32 -40.91 25.62
N ASN A 53 -44.19 -41.92 25.52
CA ASN A 53 -45.38 -42.02 26.37
C ASN A 53 -45.03 -42.51 27.78
N SER A 54 -46.01 -42.55 28.68
CA SER A 54 -45.85 -42.99 30.08
C SER A 54 -45.37 -44.44 30.22
N ASP A 55 -45.60 -45.28 29.22
CA ASP A 55 -45.19 -46.69 29.19
C ASP A 55 -43.76 -46.88 28.66
N GLY A 56 -43.04 -45.79 28.36
CA GLY A 56 -41.69 -45.81 27.83
C GLY A 56 -41.59 -46.08 26.32
N VAL A 57 -42.73 -46.15 25.62
CA VAL A 57 -42.77 -46.31 24.16
C VAL A 57 -42.40 -44.99 23.49
N THR A 58 -41.35 -45.02 22.68
CA THR A 58 -40.85 -43.84 21.95
C THR A 58 -41.39 -43.83 20.52
N GLY A 59 -42.02 -42.74 20.12
CA GLY A 59 -42.55 -42.52 18.77
C GLY A 59 -41.48 -42.12 17.75
N GLY A 60 -41.92 -41.89 16.50
CA GLY A 60 -41.05 -41.36 15.44
C GLY A 60 -40.64 -39.91 15.66
N ASN A 61 -39.61 -39.46 14.94
CA ASN A 61 -39.18 -38.07 14.97
C ASN A 61 -40.19 -37.18 14.24
N SER A 62 -40.53 -36.04 14.84
CA SER A 62 -41.19 -34.93 14.16
C SER A 62 -40.17 -33.81 13.99
N SER A 63 -39.91 -33.40 12.74
CA SER A 63 -38.94 -32.35 12.43
C SER A 63 -39.60 -31.14 11.79
N ALA A 64 -39.04 -29.97 12.05
CA ALA A 64 -39.36 -28.75 11.32
C ALA A 64 -38.73 -28.78 9.91
N GLU A 65 -39.11 -27.79 9.09
CA GLU A 65 -38.41 -27.49 7.85
C GLU A 65 -36.94 -27.14 8.12
N THR A 66 -36.08 -27.43 7.16
CA THR A 66 -34.66 -27.09 7.22
C THR A 66 -34.45 -25.61 6.96
N VAL A 67 -33.50 -25.01 7.67
CA VAL A 67 -33.05 -23.64 7.47
C VAL A 67 -31.59 -23.67 7.06
N GLY A 68 -31.27 -23.02 5.94
CA GLY A 68 -29.90 -22.90 5.48
C GLY A 68 -29.77 -22.78 3.96
N PRO A 69 -28.54 -22.88 3.43
CA PRO A 69 -27.30 -23.09 4.19
C PRO A 69 -27.00 -21.91 5.13
N ILE A 70 -26.47 -22.19 6.32
CA ILE A 70 -26.05 -21.14 7.25
C ILE A 70 -24.85 -20.41 6.66
N LEU A 71 -24.95 -19.08 6.57
CA LEU A 71 -23.90 -18.24 6.00
C LEU A 71 -22.86 -17.84 7.06
N GLY A 72 -21.59 -17.85 6.68
CA GLY A 72 -20.51 -17.30 7.47
C GLY A 72 -20.53 -15.77 7.50
N ILE A 73 -20.10 -15.18 8.62
CA ILE A 73 -19.78 -13.75 8.64
C ILE A 73 -18.45 -13.58 7.91
N PRO A 74 -18.36 -12.68 6.90
CA PRO A 74 -17.16 -12.57 6.09
C PRO A 74 -15.98 -12.06 6.92
N VAL A 75 -14.78 -12.59 6.65
CA VAL A 75 -13.57 -12.26 7.41
C VAL A 75 -12.45 -11.86 6.45
N ALA A 76 -11.82 -10.71 6.71
CA ALA A 76 -10.57 -10.31 6.07
C ALA A 76 -9.38 -10.63 6.99
N ALA A 77 -8.33 -11.24 6.46
CA ALA A 77 -7.10 -11.58 7.18
C ALA A 77 -5.84 -11.29 6.33
N ASP A 78 -4.65 -11.48 6.91
CA ASP A 78 -3.35 -11.33 6.21
C ASP A 78 -3.15 -9.98 5.49
N LEU A 79 -3.62 -8.89 6.11
CA LEU A 79 -3.55 -7.54 5.53
C LEU A 79 -2.08 -7.12 5.31
N LYS A 80 -1.73 -6.81 4.06
CA LYS A 80 -0.39 -6.41 3.65
C LYS A 80 -0.42 -5.22 2.70
N ILE A 81 0.55 -4.32 2.89
CA ILE A 81 0.86 -3.26 1.93
C ILE A 81 2.15 -3.66 1.20
N SER A 82 2.10 -3.67 -0.13
CA SER A 82 3.29 -3.82 -0.99
C SER A 82 3.61 -2.52 -1.70
N GLY A 83 4.89 -2.29 -2.00
CA GLY A 83 5.40 -1.06 -2.60
C GLY A 83 6.41 -0.36 -1.69
N LYS A 84 7.08 0.67 -2.21
CA LYS A 84 7.99 1.50 -1.42
C LYS A 84 7.23 2.72 -0.91
N PRO A 85 7.31 3.07 0.39
CA PRO A 85 6.68 4.29 0.90
C PRO A 85 7.52 5.51 0.45
N VAL A 86 7.41 5.87 -0.82
CA VAL A 86 8.08 7.00 -1.45
C VAL A 86 7.03 7.80 -2.23
N VAL A 87 7.16 9.13 -2.22
CA VAL A 87 6.26 10.00 -3.00
C VAL A 87 6.25 9.59 -4.47
N GLY A 88 5.06 9.43 -5.04
CA GLY A 88 4.89 9.04 -6.44
C GLY A 88 4.95 7.53 -6.72
N GLU A 89 5.42 6.71 -5.78
CA GLU A 89 5.44 5.24 -5.93
C GLU A 89 4.08 4.62 -5.63
N LEU A 90 3.72 3.55 -6.34
CA LEU A 90 2.45 2.87 -6.14
C LEU A 90 2.51 1.94 -4.91
N LEU A 91 1.58 2.13 -3.97
CA LEU A 91 1.28 1.18 -2.90
C LEU A 91 0.03 0.36 -3.25
N THR A 92 0.08 -0.93 -2.93
CA THR A 92 -1.02 -1.87 -3.18
C THR A 92 -1.42 -2.58 -1.89
N ALA A 93 -2.73 -2.62 -1.60
CA ALA A 93 -3.33 -3.32 -0.48
C ALA A 93 -3.79 -4.73 -0.89
N SER A 94 -3.34 -5.73 -0.14
CA SER A 94 -3.77 -7.12 -0.26
C SER A 94 -4.21 -7.69 1.09
N PHE A 95 -5.10 -8.68 1.04
CA PHE A 95 -5.64 -9.42 2.18
C PHE A 95 -6.26 -10.73 1.68
N SER A 96 -6.37 -11.73 2.55
CA SER A 96 -7.18 -12.93 2.34
C SER A 96 -8.63 -12.66 2.75
N LEU A 97 -9.58 -13.29 2.07
CA LEU A 97 -11.01 -13.11 2.28
C LEU A 97 -11.69 -14.47 2.42
N GLN A 98 -12.39 -14.67 3.54
CA GLN A 98 -13.23 -15.84 3.81
C GLN A 98 -14.70 -15.40 3.84
N ASP A 99 -15.58 -16.20 3.21
CA ASP A 99 -17.04 -15.97 3.10
C ASP A 99 -17.45 -14.58 2.57
N GLY A 100 -16.52 -13.87 1.94
CA GLY A 100 -16.68 -12.51 1.46
C GLY A 100 -16.74 -12.41 -0.05
N ASP A 101 -17.46 -11.40 -0.53
CA ASP A 101 -17.47 -10.94 -1.91
C ASP A 101 -16.35 -9.89 -2.08
N ASP A 102 -15.39 -10.19 -2.94
CA ASP A 102 -14.24 -9.31 -3.19
C ASP A 102 -14.64 -7.98 -3.85
N ALA A 103 -15.63 -7.97 -4.76
CA ALA A 103 -16.07 -6.76 -5.44
C ALA A 103 -16.75 -5.79 -4.48
N LYS A 104 -17.58 -6.29 -3.56
CA LYS A 104 -18.20 -5.50 -2.50
C LYS A 104 -17.19 -5.07 -1.45
N THR A 105 -16.33 -5.99 -1.01
CA THR A 105 -15.31 -5.71 0.02
C THR A 105 -14.30 -4.66 -0.46
N ARG A 106 -13.92 -4.65 -1.74
CA ARG A 106 -13.02 -3.61 -2.28
C ARG A 106 -13.55 -2.19 -2.10
N LYS A 107 -14.88 -2.01 -2.09
CA LYS A 107 -15.53 -0.70 -1.87
C LYS A 107 -15.58 -0.26 -0.41
N THR A 108 -14.94 -1.00 0.50
CA THR A 108 -14.81 -0.58 1.90
C THR A 108 -13.38 -0.21 2.27
N ILE A 109 -12.43 -0.40 1.34
CA ILE A 109 -11.01 -0.10 1.58
C ILE A 109 -10.84 1.40 1.76
N LYS A 110 -10.18 1.80 2.85
CA LYS A 110 -9.80 3.19 3.11
C LYS A 110 -8.32 3.27 3.44
N TRP A 111 -7.57 4.02 2.66
CA TRP A 111 -6.18 4.36 2.95
C TRP A 111 -6.11 5.52 3.92
N THR A 112 -5.23 5.43 4.91
CA THR A 112 -5.05 6.43 5.96
C THR A 112 -3.58 6.82 6.08
N SER A 113 -3.35 8.12 6.27
CA SER A 113 -2.05 8.68 6.64
C SER A 113 -2.18 9.57 7.89
N LYS A 114 -1.11 10.28 8.27
CA LYS A 114 -1.17 11.34 9.30
C LYS A 114 -2.22 12.42 9.02
N ARG A 115 -2.70 12.50 7.78
CA ARG A 115 -3.73 13.44 7.31
C ARG A 115 -5.17 12.91 7.49
N GLY A 116 -5.36 11.69 7.96
CA GLY A 116 -6.65 11.00 7.92
C GLY A 116 -6.81 10.18 6.64
N VAL A 117 -8.03 10.08 6.10
CA VAL A 117 -8.32 9.29 4.89
C VAL A 117 -7.75 9.97 3.64
N VAL A 118 -6.95 9.24 2.87
CA VAL A 118 -6.25 9.75 1.67
C VAL A 118 -6.70 9.08 0.35
N ALA A 119 -7.31 7.90 0.44
CA ALA A 119 -8.00 7.25 -0.68
C ALA A 119 -9.07 6.30 -0.15
N SER A 120 -10.10 6.01 -0.95
CA SER A 120 -11.19 5.10 -0.61
C SER A 120 -11.60 4.29 -1.85
N ASP A 121 -12.23 3.14 -1.62
CA ASP A 121 -12.83 2.27 -2.65
C ASP A 121 -11.81 1.74 -3.67
N THR A 122 -10.55 1.65 -3.26
CA THR A 122 -9.44 1.25 -4.13
C THR A 122 -8.37 0.46 -3.38
N ARG A 123 -7.78 -0.52 -4.06
CA ARG A 123 -6.61 -1.27 -3.58
C ARG A 123 -5.30 -0.50 -3.72
N TYR A 124 -5.34 0.72 -4.26
CA TYR A 124 -4.15 1.44 -4.69
C TYR A 124 -4.05 2.80 -4.03
N TYR A 125 -2.84 3.20 -3.69
CA TYR A 125 -2.56 4.55 -3.23
C TYR A 125 -1.16 4.98 -3.65
N THR A 126 -1.02 6.21 -4.15
CA THR A 126 0.27 6.82 -4.49
C THR A 126 0.55 7.93 -3.47
N PRO A 127 1.57 7.79 -2.59
CA PRO A 127 1.88 8.78 -1.57
C PRO A 127 2.21 10.14 -2.17
N LEU A 128 1.76 11.20 -1.50
CA LEU A 128 2.00 12.58 -1.90
C LEU A 128 3.12 13.20 -1.04
N SER A 129 3.68 14.33 -1.49
CA SER A 129 4.71 15.06 -0.74
C SER A 129 4.28 15.44 0.68
N THR A 130 2.98 15.63 0.91
CA THR A 130 2.40 15.91 2.22
C THR A 130 2.42 14.72 3.18
N ASP A 131 2.57 13.50 2.67
CA ASP A 131 2.63 12.28 3.50
C ASP A 131 4.04 12.02 4.02
N VAL A 132 5.06 12.72 3.48
CA VAL A 132 6.47 12.57 3.88
C VAL A 132 6.64 12.65 5.39
N GLY A 133 7.41 11.70 5.94
CA GLY A 133 7.64 11.54 7.37
C GLY A 133 6.51 10.84 8.14
N GLY A 134 5.33 10.67 7.53
CA GLY A 134 4.21 9.92 8.10
C GLY A 134 4.20 8.46 7.66
N ASN A 135 3.37 7.65 8.32
CA ASN A 135 3.11 6.27 7.91
C ASN A 135 1.79 6.16 7.14
N ILE A 136 1.68 5.10 6.34
CA ILE A 136 0.48 4.73 5.57
C ILE A 136 -0.07 3.40 6.10
N SER A 137 -1.37 3.34 6.34
CA SER A 137 -2.12 2.10 6.62
C SER A 137 -3.37 2.03 5.75
N PHE A 138 -3.98 0.85 5.62
CA PHE A 138 -5.35 0.76 5.11
C PHE A 138 -6.26 0.00 6.08
N GLU A 139 -7.54 0.32 6.00
CA GLU A 139 -8.62 -0.36 6.70
C GLU A 139 -9.58 -0.98 5.69
N VAL A 140 -10.19 -2.11 6.03
CA VAL A 140 -11.15 -2.82 5.18
C VAL A 140 -12.22 -3.49 6.03
N THR A 141 -13.47 -3.43 5.55
CA THR A 141 -14.61 -4.14 6.13
C THR A 141 -15.09 -5.18 5.12
N PRO A 142 -14.97 -6.48 5.40
CA PRO A 142 -15.40 -7.52 4.48
C PRO A 142 -16.94 -7.57 4.39
N ILE A 143 -17.45 -7.78 3.18
CA ILE A 143 -18.89 -7.86 2.88
C ILE A 143 -19.16 -9.14 2.08
N SER A 144 -20.17 -9.92 2.45
CA SER A 144 -20.58 -11.14 1.71
C SER A 144 -21.45 -10.82 0.50
N ALA A 145 -21.72 -11.81 -0.34
CA ALA A 145 -22.64 -11.66 -1.48
C ALA A 145 -24.07 -11.28 -1.03
N GLU A 146 -24.46 -11.65 0.18
CA GLU A 146 -25.75 -11.40 0.81
C GLU A 146 -25.75 -10.12 1.67
N ASN A 147 -24.66 -9.35 1.62
CA ASN A 147 -24.46 -8.11 2.37
C ASN A 147 -24.31 -8.29 3.89
N LEU A 148 -23.88 -9.47 4.35
CA LEU A 148 -23.40 -9.61 5.73
C LEU A 148 -22.11 -8.80 5.88
N ILE A 149 -21.99 -8.09 7.00
CA ILE A 149 -20.86 -7.20 7.28
C ILE A 149 -19.99 -7.82 8.35
N GLY A 150 -18.72 -8.06 8.03
CA GLY A 150 -17.74 -8.54 9.01
C GLY A 150 -17.07 -7.42 9.78
N ALA A 151 -16.15 -7.80 10.66
CA ALA A 151 -15.41 -6.83 11.48
C ALA A 151 -14.44 -5.97 10.64
N LEU A 152 -14.34 -4.68 10.96
CA LEU A 152 -13.32 -3.79 10.41
C LEU A 152 -11.92 -4.31 10.78
N ARG A 153 -11.02 -4.36 9.80
CA ARG A 153 -9.63 -4.76 9.98
C ARG A 153 -8.71 -3.64 9.51
N LYS A 154 -7.57 -3.49 10.18
CA LYS A 154 -6.53 -2.51 9.87
C LYS A 154 -5.21 -3.19 9.61
N SER A 155 -4.48 -2.74 8.58
CA SER A 155 -3.15 -3.24 8.27
C SER A 155 -2.11 -2.73 9.26
N ASN A 156 -0.97 -3.41 9.34
CA ASN A 156 0.22 -2.78 9.91
C ASN A 156 0.62 -1.57 9.03
N PRO A 157 1.09 -0.46 9.64
CA PRO A 157 1.53 0.69 8.89
C PRO A 157 2.87 0.43 8.18
N ILE A 158 3.08 1.06 7.02
CA ILE A 158 4.39 1.17 6.37
C ILE A 158 4.86 2.62 6.35
N GLY A 159 6.17 2.83 6.40
CA GLY A 159 6.76 4.16 6.41
C GLY A 159 8.01 4.24 7.28
N PRO A 160 8.51 5.46 7.56
CA PRO A 160 7.94 6.74 7.11
C PRO A 160 8.02 6.92 5.58
N VAL A 161 7.06 7.63 5.00
CA VAL A 161 7.09 8.01 3.58
C VAL A 161 8.30 8.89 3.33
N LYS A 162 9.13 8.51 2.36
CA LYS A 162 10.28 9.29 1.92
C LYS A 162 9.89 10.20 0.75
N GLY A 163 10.50 11.38 0.67
CA GLY A 163 10.43 12.19 -0.53
C GLY A 163 11.13 11.50 -1.71
N ILE A 164 10.91 12.01 -2.92
CA ILE A 164 11.73 11.62 -4.07
C ILE A 164 13.15 12.12 -3.81
N GLU A 165 14.12 11.21 -3.81
CA GLU A 165 15.53 11.56 -3.72
C GLU A 165 15.96 12.19 -5.05
N ILE A 166 16.20 13.51 -5.04
CA ILE A 166 16.69 14.23 -6.22
C ILE A 166 18.20 14.02 -6.28
N LEU A 167 18.65 13.16 -7.19
CA LEU A 167 20.07 12.88 -7.44
C LEU A 167 20.70 14.08 -8.17
N ARG A 168 21.40 14.91 -7.41
CA ARG A 168 22.06 16.12 -7.92
C ARG A 168 23.42 15.77 -8.50
N PRO A 169 23.76 16.28 -9.70
CA PRO A 169 25.07 16.02 -10.28
C PRO A 169 26.18 16.69 -9.46
N LYS A 170 27.37 16.08 -9.47
CA LYS A 170 28.56 16.60 -8.80
C LYS A 170 29.68 16.84 -9.80
N VAL A 171 30.56 17.78 -9.44
CA VAL A 171 31.76 18.08 -10.21
C VAL A 171 32.99 17.87 -9.36
N SER A 172 33.97 17.14 -9.90
CA SER A 172 35.27 16.89 -9.28
C SER A 172 36.42 17.20 -10.25
N ASN A 173 37.66 17.14 -9.76
CA ASN A 173 38.88 17.34 -10.57
C ASN A 173 38.88 18.65 -11.37
N LEU A 174 38.30 19.70 -10.78
CA LEU A 174 38.19 21.01 -11.41
C LEU A 174 39.59 21.57 -11.74
N GLY A 175 39.79 21.97 -12.99
CA GLY A 175 41.05 22.50 -13.50
C GLY A 175 40.83 23.42 -14.69
N ALA A 176 41.88 24.17 -15.03
CA ALA A 176 41.91 24.98 -16.24
C ALA A 176 43.22 24.75 -16.99
N THR A 177 43.14 24.49 -18.28
CA THR A 177 44.30 24.53 -19.18
C THR A 177 44.41 25.94 -19.74
N ILE A 178 45.60 26.53 -19.61
CA ILE A 178 45.90 27.87 -20.11
C ILE A 178 46.83 27.73 -21.32
N GLN A 179 46.43 28.30 -22.45
CA GLN A 179 47.22 28.26 -23.67
C GLN A 179 47.10 29.56 -24.47
N LYS A 180 47.95 29.73 -25.48
CA LYS A 180 47.84 30.86 -26.40
C LYS A 180 46.62 30.64 -27.32
N CYS A 181 45.80 31.67 -27.52
CA CYS A 181 44.66 31.59 -28.46
C CYS A 181 44.62 32.76 -29.45
N GLY A 182 45.80 33.20 -29.86
CA GLY A 182 45.98 34.31 -30.80
C GLY A 182 47.12 35.22 -30.37
N TYR A 183 47.41 36.23 -31.19
CA TYR A 183 48.35 37.27 -30.83
C TYR A 183 47.76 38.14 -29.69
N GLY A 184 48.56 38.40 -28.65
CA GLY A 184 48.11 39.19 -27.50
C GLY A 184 46.91 38.62 -26.74
N SER A 185 46.62 37.32 -26.88
CA SER A 185 45.44 36.69 -26.27
C SER A 185 45.79 35.38 -25.54
N ARG A 186 45.09 35.13 -24.43
CA ARG A 186 45.22 33.93 -23.60
C ARG A 186 43.90 33.18 -23.59
N GLY A 187 43.97 31.89 -23.89
CA GLY A 187 42.84 30.95 -23.89
C GLY A 187 42.78 30.17 -22.58
N TYR A 188 41.57 29.91 -22.13
CA TYR A 188 41.26 29.13 -20.93
C TYR A 188 40.28 28.02 -21.31
N THR A 189 40.64 26.78 -20.98
CA THR A 189 39.79 25.60 -21.18
C THR A 189 39.47 24.98 -19.83
N ALA A 190 38.18 24.81 -19.50
CA ALA A 190 37.74 24.18 -18.27
C ALA A 190 37.83 22.66 -18.39
N ASN A 191 38.48 22.03 -17.41
CA ASN A 191 38.55 20.58 -17.25
C ASN A 191 37.88 20.21 -15.94
N TYR A 192 36.99 19.23 -15.97
CA TYR A 192 36.32 18.71 -14.79
C TYR A 192 35.71 17.36 -15.10
N ASP A 193 35.51 16.57 -14.05
CA ASP A 193 34.72 15.34 -14.12
C ASP A 193 33.30 15.63 -13.66
N TYR A 194 32.34 15.16 -14.44
CA TYR A 194 30.93 15.23 -14.11
C TYR A 194 30.46 13.86 -13.62
N ASP A 195 29.85 13.85 -12.45
CA ASP A 195 29.22 12.66 -11.88
C ASP A 195 27.71 12.89 -11.79
N ALA A 196 26.95 12.13 -12.58
CA ALA A 196 25.48 12.22 -12.60
C ALA A 196 24.83 11.71 -11.31
N GLN A 197 25.58 11.00 -10.45
CA GLN A 197 25.11 10.37 -9.22
C GLN A 197 23.90 9.43 -9.47
N GLY A 198 23.87 8.77 -10.63
CA GLY A 198 22.75 7.91 -11.06
C GLY A 198 21.60 8.66 -11.77
N GLY A 199 21.67 9.99 -11.88
CA GLY A 199 20.74 10.81 -12.66
C GLY A 199 21.09 10.84 -14.16
N SER A 200 20.36 11.70 -14.90
CA SER A 200 20.59 11.85 -16.34
C SER A 200 21.97 12.47 -16.67
N GLU A 201 22.41 12.30 -17.91
CA GLU A 201 23.63 12.89 -18.46
C GLU A 201 23.69 14.43 -18.30
N GLU A 202 24.91 14.96 -18.36
CA GLU A 202 25.19 16.39 -18.28
C GLU A 202 24.50 17.17 -19.42
N GLN A 203 23.73 18.20 -19.06
CA GLN A 203 23.21 19.17 -20.02
C GLN A 203 22.93 20.51 -19.36
N GLY A 204 23.39 21.59 -20.01
CA GLY A 204 23.13 22.95 -19.52
C GLY A 204 23.97 23.34 -18.31
N THR A 205 25.06 22.63 -18.01
CA THR A 205 26.08 23.05 -17.05
C THR A 205 26.60 24.44 -17.41
N VAL A 206 26.60 25.35 -16.43
CA VAL A 206 27.11 26.70 -16.62
C VAL A 206 28.58 26.73 -16.21
N ILE A 207 29.44 27.10 -17.16
CA ILE A 207 30.87 27.29 -16.96
C ILE A 207 31.12 28.79 -17.03
N MET A 208 31.58 29.38 -15.93
CA MET A 208 31.77 30.83 -15.79
C MET A 208 33.20 31.15 -15.38
N TRP A 209 33.79 32.10 -16.10
CA TRP A 209 35.13 32.62 -15.85
C TRP A 209 35.06 34.06 -15.38
N THR A 210 35.69 34.35 -14.25
CA THR A 210 35.74 35.71 -13.68
C THR A 210 37.17 36.13 -13.37
N GLY A 211 37.43 37.44 -13.42
CA GLY A 211 38.73 38.02 -13.11
C GLY A 211 38.74 39.50 -13.43
N SER A 212 39.87 39.98 -13.94
CA SER A 212 39.99 41.37 -14.41
C SER A 212 39.29 41.63 -15.74
N ALA A 213 39.05 40.59 -16.52
CA ALA A 213 38.33 40.65 -17.78
C ALA A 213 36.81 40.54 -17.55
N PRO A 214 35.98 41.03 -18.50
CA PRO A 214 34.53 40.81 -18.47
C PRO A 214 34.21 39.32 -18.33
N THR A 215 33.20 39.00 -17.52
CA THR A 215 32.76 37.63 -17.28
C THR A 215 32.50 36.92 -18.61
N ALA A 216 33.10 35.74 -18.76
CA ALA A 216 32.91 34.91 -19.94
C ALA A 216 32.28 33.57 -19.56
N TYR A 217 31.50 33.01 -20.48
CA TYR A 217 30.82 31.73 -20.31
C TYR A 217 31.26 30.73 -21.38
N GLY A 218 31.31 29.46 -20.99
CA GLY A 218 31.62 28.35 -21.89
C GLY A 218 32.91 27.62 -21.54
N ARG A 219 33.05 26.40 -22.08
CA ARG A 219 34.19 25.51 -21.78
C ARG A 219 35.52 26.09 -22.25
N ASN A 220 35.52 26.78 -23.38
CA ASN A 220 36.70 27.42 -23.97
C ASN A 220 36.42 28.92 -24.13
N VAL A 221 37.26 29.76 -23.53
CA VAL A 221 37.15 31.22 -23.64
C VAL A 221 38.50 31.84 -23.94
N CYS A 222 38.49 32.99 -24.60
CA CYS A 222 39.67 33.76 -24.94
C CYS A 222 39.56 35.19 -24.45
N VAL A 223 40.68 35.75 -23.99
CA VAL A 223 40.76 37.12 -23.50
C VAL A 223 41.98 37.83 -24.07
N ASN A 224 41.79 39.09 -24.46
CA ASN A 224 42.88 39.98 -24.86
C ASN A 224 43.68 40.40 -23.62
N ILE A 225 44.92 39.92 -23.52
CA ILE A 225 45.80 40.17 -22.37
C ILE A 225 46.56 41.50 -22.46
N LEU A 226 46.41 42.24 -23.55
CA LEU A 226 46.89 43.62 -23.65
C LEU A 226 45.98 44.61 -22.91
N LYS A 227 44.73 44.21 -22.63
CA LYS A 227 43.72 45.03 -21.91
C LYS A 227 43.41 44.54 -20.51
N TYR A 228 43.56 43.23 -20.25
CA TYR A 228 43.16 42.61 -18.99
C TYR A 228 44.23 41.60 -18.52
N ASN A 229 44.32 41.37 -17.21
CA ASN A 229 45.16 40.31 -16.63
C ASN A 229 44.57 38.89 -16.82
N GLY A 230 43.39 38.79 -17.44
CA GLY A 230 42.66 37.55 -17.70
C GLY A 230 41.72 37.14 -16.56
N PHE A 231 41.44 35.84 -16.48
CA PHE A 231 40.57 35.21 -15.49
C PHE A 231 41.41 34.65 -14.34
N ASN A 232 40.91 34.79 -13.11
CA ASN A 232 41.55 34.25 -11.90
C ASN A 232 40.66 33.23 -11.16
N THR A 233 39.48 32.96 -11.71
CA THR A 233 38.46 32.13 -11.08
C THR A 233 37.67 31.40 -12.15
N LEU A 234 37.49 30.10 -11.95
CA LEU A 234 36.59 29.21 -12.70
C LEU A 234 35.46 28.76 -11.77
N THR A 235 34.22 28.88 -12.22
CA THR A 235 33.02 28.40 -11.51
C THR A 235 32.24 27.46 -12.42
N ILE A 236 31.87 26.29 -11.90
CA ILE A 236 31.02 25.30 -12.58
C ILE A 236 29.73 25.14 -11.79
N THR A 237 28.59 25.31 -12.46
CA THR A 237 27.28 24.97 -11.92
C THR A 237 26.75 23.77 -12.71
N PRO A 238 26.94 22.53 -12.21
CA PRO A 238 26.55 21.35 -12.95
C PRO A 238 25.04 21.25 -13.08
N LYS A 239 24.59 20.85 -14.27
CA LYS A 239 23.18 20.63 -14.57
C LYS A 239 23.02 19.42 -15.47
N ASN A 240 21.98 18.64 -15.23
CA ASN A 240 21.66 17.47 -16.03
C ASN A 240 20.57 17.77 -17.08
N LYS A 241 20.33 16.82 -18.00
CA LYS A 241 19.27 16.88 -19.03
C LYS A 241 17.86 17.19 -18.52
N GLU A 242 17.54 16.72 -17.32
CA GLU A 242 16.26 16.95 -16.64
C GLU A 242 16.18 18.33 -15.97
N GLY A 243 17.29 19.07 -15.96
CA GLY A 243 17.38 20.40 -15.41
C GLY A 243 17.70 20.47 -13.92
N ILE A 244 18.03 19.34 -13.27
CA ILE A 244 18.48 19.28 -11.88
C ILE A 244 19.87 19.93 -11.78
N VAL A 245 19.98 20.91 -10.89
CA VAL A 245 21.21 21.65 -10.63
C VAL A 245 21.91 21.09 -9.39
N GLY A 246 23.21 20.82 -9.53
CA GLY A 246 24.08 20.42 -8.44
C GLY A 246 24.78 21.59 -7.76
N ASP A 247 25.65 21.26 -6.80
CA ASP A 247 26.36 22.27 -6.02
C ASP A 247 27.36 23.03 -6.90
N VAL A 248 27.43 24.34 -6.70
CA VAL A 248 28.36 25.21 -7.43
C VAL A 248 29.78 24.96 -6.95
N VAL A 249 30.68 24.59 -7.85
CA VAL A 249 32.09 24.34 -7.55
C VAL A 249 32.95 25.46 -8.13
N LYS A 250 33.89 25.96 -7.33
CA LYS A 250 34.76 27.10 -7.70
C LYS A 250 36.22 26.74 -7.52
N LYS A 251 37.07 27.19 -8.44
CA LYS A 251 38.53 27.09 -8.34
C LYS A 251 39.19 28.43 -8.66
N LYS A 252 40.17 28.81 -7.83
CA LYS A 252 41.09 29.92 -8.10
C LYS A 252 42.20 29.41 -9.03
N LEU A 253 42.52 30.21 -10.06
CA LEU A 253 43.51 29.88 -11.10
C LEU A 253 44.89 30.44 -10.75
#